data_AF-A0A9X1YGW2-F1
#
_entry.id   AF-A0A9X1YGW2-F1
#
_cell.length_a   1.000
_cell.length_b   1.000
_cell.length_c   1.000
_cell.angle_alpha   90.00
_cell.angle_beta   90.00
_cell.angle_gamma   90.00
#
_symmetry.space_group_name_H-M   'P 1'
#
loop_
_entity.id
_entity.type
_entity.pdbx_description
1 polymer ?
#
loop_
_entity_poly.entity_id
_entity_poly.type
_entity_poly.pdbx_seq_one_letter_code
_entity_poly.pdbx_strand_id
1 'polypeptide(L)'
;MTTMVYNSDNFVVVELDVPVAPREGDILEASDTPLSRGGYEIVDKFARKEIYIEGALAQQFREGVEELARTEPTQDQVEEFIGRYTGLAQQPLILH
;
A
#
# COMPACT_ATOMS: atom_id res chain seq x y z
N MET A 1 10.82 6.53 4.26
CA MET A 1 11.54 6.30 2.96
C MET A 1 10.57 5.58 2.03
N THR A 2 10.68 5.75 0.70
CA THR A 2 9.81 5.03 -0.25
C THR A 2 10.48 3.77 -0.77
N THR A 3 9.84 2.62 -0.63
CA THR A 3 10.36 1.31 -1.05
C THR A 3 9.48 0.75 -2.15
N MET A 4 10.06 0.37 -3.30
CA MET A 4 9.30 -0.31 -4.34
C MET A 4 9.02 -1.76 -3.93
N VAL A 5 7.75 -2.12 -3.82
CA VAL A 5 7.27 -3.44 -3.37
C VAL A 5 7.04 -4.37 -4.56
N TYR A 6 6.51 -3.81 -5.66
CA TYR A 6 6.17 -4.59 -6.85
C TYR A 6 6.20 -3.73 -8.11
N ASN A 7 6.63 -4.30 -9.23
CA ASN A 7 6.63 -3.64 -10.54
C ASN A 7 6.44 -4.67 -11.66
N SER A 8 5.36 -4.52 -12.42
CA SER A 8 4.99 -5.32 -13.59
C SER A 8 4.50 -4.41 -14.72
N ASP A 9 4.12 -4.98 -15.86
CA ASP A 9 3.49 -4.22 -16.95
C ASP A 9 2.12 -3.65 -16.56
N ASN A 10 1.39 -4.28 -15.63
CA ASN A 10 0.04 -3.91 -15.24
C ASN A 10 0.00 -3.01 -13.99
N PHE A 11 0.81 -3.33 -12.98
CA PHE A 11 0.78 -2.65 -11.68
C PHE A 11 2.17 -2.22 -11.19
N VAL A 12 2.20 -1.11 -10.46
CA VAL A 12 3.33 -0.69 -9.62
C VAL A 12 2.82 -0.49 -8.20
N VAL A 13 3.55 -1.00 -7.22
CA VAL A 13 3.26 -0.81 -5.79
C VAL A 13 4.48 -0.23 -5.10
N VAL A 14 4.27 0.89 -4.40
CA VAL A 14 5.30 1.59 -3.62
C VAL A 14 4.83 1.66 -2.18
N GLU A 15 5.67 1.25 -1.25
CA GLU A 15 5.48 1.48 0.18
C GLU A 15 6.00 2.87 0.53
N LEU A 16 5.17 3.66 1.19
CA LEU A 16 5.51 4.97 1.71
C LEU A 16 5.62 4.85 3.22
N ASP A 17 6.85 4.80 3.74
CA ASP A 17 7.08 4.91 5.17
C ASP A 17 7.26 6.39 5.54
N VAL A 18 6.23 6.95 6.19
CA VAL A 18 6.23 8.33 6.70
C VAL A 18 6.48 8.28 8.21
N PRO A 19 7.68 8.63 8.68
CA PRO A 19 7.94 8.74 10.11
C PRO A 19 7.14 9.92 10.65
N VAL A 20 6.10 9.66 11.45
CA VAL A 20 5.46 10.72 12.22
C VAL A 20 6.35 10.97 13.44
N ALA A 21 6.93 12.18 13.54
CA ALA A 21 7.50 12.62 14.79
C ALA A 21 6.35 12.74 15.80
N PRO A 22 6.45 12.18 17.02
CA PRO A 22 5.47 12.41 18.07
C PRO A 22 5.33 13.92 18.27
N ARG A 23 4.11 14.46 18.22
CA ARG A 23 3.91 15.87 18.56
C ARG A 23 3.92 15.99 20.08
N GLU A 24 4.61 17.00 20.62
CA GLU A 24 4.52 17.33 22.04
C GLU A 24 3.05 17.59 22.40
N GLY A 25 2.43 16.65 23.11
CA GLY A 25 1.01 16.67 23.48
C GLY A 25 0.21 15.43 23.09
N ASP A 26 0.75 14.52 22.27
CA ASP A 26 0.11 13.22 22.02
C ASP A 26 0.18 12.38 23.31
N ILE A 27 -0.96 12.23 23.99
CA ILE A 27 -1.15 11.24 25.04
C ILE A 27 -1.16 9.86 24.40
N LEU A 28 0.01 9.22 24.33
CA LEU A 28 0.13 7.83 23.89
C LEU A 28 -0.51 6.94 24.96
N GLU A 29 -1.80 6.63 24.83
CA GLU A 29 -2.41 5.53 25.58
C GLU A 29 -1.67 4.25 25.22
N ALA A 30 -1.43 3.36 26.19
CA ALA A 30 -0.52 2.22 26.10
C ALA A 30 -0.93 1.10 25.08
N SER A 31 -1.88 1.38 24.18
CA SER A 31 -2.26 0.54 23.04
C SER A 31 -1.96 1.20 21.69
N ASP A 32 -1.47 2.44 21.67
CA ASP A 32 -1.09 3.16 20.46
C ASP A 32 0.37 2.82 20.12
N THR A 33 0.52 1.70 19.42
CA THR A 33 1.75 1.39 18.66
C THR A 33 2.10 2.64 17.88
N PRO A 34 3.37 3.11 17.87
CA PRO A 34 3.74 4.36 17.18
C PRO A 34 3.06 4.36 15.80
N LEU A 35 2.23 5.38 15.57
CA LEU A 35 1.48 5.60 14.33
C LEU A 35 2.47 5.76 13.16
N SER A 36 3.14 4.69 12.74
CA SER A 36 3.68 4.61 11.40
C SER A 36 2.48 4.76 10.50
N ARG A 37 2.25 5.99 10.03
CA ARG A 37 1.27 6.32 9.00
C ARG A 37 1.84 5.88 7.65
N GLY A 38 2.31 4.64 7.62
CA GLY A 38 2.81 3.97 6.44
C GLY A 38 1.63 3.66 5.53
N GLY A 39 1.83 3.84 4.24
CA GLY A 39 0.82 3.58 3.23
C GLY A 39 1.42 2.87 2.04
N TYR A 40 0.56 2.44 1.12
CA TYR A 40 0.99 1.98 -0.19
C TYR A 40 0.34 2.83 -1.26
N GLU A 41 1.13 3.13 -2.28
CA GLU A 41 0.65 3.68 -3.54
C GLU A 41 0.59 2.55 -4.57
N ILE A 42 -0.58 2.32 -5.14
CA ILE A 42 -0.84 1.33 -6.17
C ILE A 42 -1.20 2.07 -7.46
N VAL A 43 -0.38 1.88 -8.48
CA VAL A 43 -0.61 2.44 -9.82
C VAL A 43 -1.11 1.32 -10.74
N ASP A 44 -2.34 1.46 -11.22
CA ASP A 44 -2.91 0.63 -12.29
C ASP A 44 -2.61 1.30 -13.64
N LYS A 45 -1.67 0.70 -14.39
CA LYS A 45 -1.21 1.23 -15.68
C LYS A 45 -2.27 1.04 -16.78
N PHE A 46 -3.09 -0.01 -16.67
CA PHE A 46 -4.12 -0.32 -17.65
C PHE A 46 -5.32 0.61 -17.51
N ALA A 47 -5.85 0.73 -16.29
CA ALA A 47 -6.97 1.62 -15.99
C ALA A 47 -6.55 3.09 -15.91
N ARG A 48 -5.24 3.36 -15.86
CA ARG A 48 -4.68 4.68 -15.56
C ARG A 48 -5.32 5.23 -14.29
N LYS A 49 -5.09 4.58 -13.16
CA LYS A 49 -5.56 5.02 -11.85
C LYS A 49 -4.48 4.87 -10.80
N GLU A 50 -4.54 5.75 -9.80
CA GLU A 50 -3.69 5.69 -8.62
C GLU A 50 -4.57 5.51 -7.39
N ILE A 51 -4.12 4.63 -6.49
CA ILE A 51 -4.79 4.33 -5.25
C ILE A 51 -3.77 4.47 -4.14
N TYR A 52 -4.04 5.39 -3.22
CA TYR A 52 -3.32 5.46 -1.97
C TYR A 52 -4.11 4.71 -0.90
N ILE A 53 -3.46 3.73 -0.26
CA ILE A 53 -4.02 2.99 0.88
C ILE A 53 -3.23 3.32 2.14
N GLU A 54 -3.94 3.58 3.23
CA GLU A 54 -3.36 3.91 4.53
C GLU A 54 -4.15 3.28 5.69
N GLY A 55 -3.59 3.35 6.91
CA GLY A 55 -4.26 2.87 8.12
C GLY A 55 -4.58 1.38 8.08
N ALA A 56 -5.78 1.00 8.52
CA ALA A 56 -6.22 -0.40 8.60
C ALA A 56 -6.23 -1.12 7.24
N LEU A 57 -6.39 -0.38 6.13
CA LEU A 57 -6.36 -0.96 4.79
C LEU A 57 -4.91 -1.26 4.36
N ALA A 58 -3.97 -0.36 4.63
CA ALA A 58 -2.56 -0.60 4.39
C ALA A 58 -2.03 -1.77 5.24
N GLN A 59 -2.49 -1.89 6.48
CA GLN A 59 -2.12 -3.04 7.32
C GLN A 59 -2.59 -4.37 6.71
N GLN A 60 -3.86 -4.46 6.30
CA GLN A 60 -4.40 -5.66 5.64
C GLN A 60 -3.67 -5.99 4.33
N PHE A 61 -3.31 -4.96 3.56
CA PHE A 61 -2.52 -5.14 2.34
C PHE A 61 -1.15 -5.75 2.65
N ARG A 62 -0.43 -5.22 3.64
CA ARG A 62 0.87 -5.74 4.07
C ARG A 62 0.79 -7.20 4.51
N GLU A 63 -0.17 -7.52 5.38
CA GLU A 63 -0.40 -8.90 5.84
C GLU A 63 -0.69 -9.84 4.65
N GLY A 64 -1.50 -9.38 3.68
CA GLY A 64 -1.78 -10.13 2.46
C GLY A 64 -0.54 -10.35 1.58
N VAL A 65 0.33 -9.34 1.42
CA VAL A 65 1.59 -9.46 0.68
C VAL A 65 2.53 -10.45 1.37
N GLU A 66 2.66 -10.38 2.69
CA GLU A 66 3.51 -11.30 3.47
C GLU A 66 3.06 -12.75 3.34
N GLU A 67 1.75 -13.01 3.47
CA GLU A 67 1.20 -14.37 3.30
C GLU A 67 1.34 -14.85 1.87
N LEU A 68 1.09 -13.99 0.88
CA LEU A 68 1.24 -14.33 -0.53
C LEU A 68 2.71 -14.67 -0.86
N ALA A 69 3.66 -13.91 -0.34
CA ALA A 69 5.10 -14.15 -0.52
C ALA A 69 5.57 -15.51 0.03
N ARG A 70 4.91 -16.05 1.07
CA ARG A 70 5.21 -17.39 1.61
C ARG A 70 4.84 -18.52 0.65
N THR A 71 3.99 -18.26 -0.33
CA THR A 71 3.47 -19.28 -1.25
C THR A 71 4.16 -19.28 -2.63
N GLU A 72 5.26 -18.53 -2.80
CA GLU A 72 5.94 -18.34 -4.10
C GLU A 72 4.93 -18.05 -5.24
N PRO A 73 4.20 -16.93 -5.13
CA PRO A 73 3.02 -16.68 -5.94
C PRO A 73 3.41 -16.42 -7.39
N THR A 74 2.54 -16.79 -8.33
CA THR A 74 2.73 -16.40 -9.73
C THR A 74 2.41 -14.92 -9.92
N GLN A 75 2.91 -14.33 -11.01
CA GLN A 75 2.61 -12.94 -11.35
C GLN A 75 1.09 -12.68 -11.37
N ASP A 76 0.33 -13.55 -12.04
CA ASP A 76 -1.14 -13.43 -12.10
C ASP A 76 -1.81 -13.41 -10.72
N GLN A 77 -1.30 -14.20 -9.76
CA GLN A 77 -1.84 -14.22 -8.40
C GLN A 77 -1.55 -12.92 -7.64
N VAL A 78 -0.36 -12.35 -7.83
CA VAL A 78 0.01 -11.05 -7.27
C VAL A 78 -0.85 -9.96 -7.87
N GLU A 79 -1.04 -9.96 -9.19
CA GLU A 79 -1.87 -8.99 -9.89
C GLU A 79 -3.35 -9.10 -9.49
N GLU A 80 -3.88 -10.32 -9.34
CA GLU A 80 -5.24 -10.55 -8.85
C GLU A 80 -5.41 -10.02 -7.42
N PHE A 81 -4.43 -10.26 -6.54
CA PHE A 81 -4.43 -9.72 -5.18
C PHE A 81 -4.43 -8.19 -5.19
N ILE A 82 -3.53 -7.55 -5.94
CA ILE A 82 -3.44 -6.09 -6.05
C ILE A 82 -4.75 -5.50 -6.61
N GLY A 83 -5.32 -6.14 -7.64
CA GLY A 83 -6.57 -5.71 -8.27
C GLY A 83 -7.76 -5.61 -7.32
N ARG A 84 -7.78 -6.36 -6.22
CA ARG A 84 -8.84 -6.27 -5.19
C ARG A 84 -8.85 -4.91 -4.48
N TYR A 85 -7.70 -4.22 -4.44
CA TYR A 85 -7.57 -2.91 -3.81
C TYR A 85 -7.81 -1.75 -4.80
N THR A 86 -7.76 -2.01 -6.12
CA THR A 86 -7.95 -0.96 -7.15
C THR A 86 -9.42 -0.61 -7.39
N GLY A 87 -10.36 -1.46 -6.94
CA GLY A 87 -11.80 -1.19 -6.97
C GLY A 87 -12.24 0.01 -6.13
N LEU A 88 -11.38 0.52 -5.24
CA LEU A 88 -11.64 1.68 -4.37
C LEU A 88 -11.18 3.03 -4.97
N ALA A 89 -10.59 3.01 -6.17
CA ALA A 89 -9.95 4.18 -6.78
C ALA A 89 -10.92 5.34 -7.05
N GLN A 90 -10.68 6.50 -6.44
CA GLN A 90 -11.43 7.74 -6.70
C GLN A 90 -10.76 8.71 -7.69
N GLN A 91 -9.52 8.46 -8.14
CA GLN A 91 -8.78 9.43 -8.95
C GLN A 91 -8.18 8.82 -10.24
N PRO A 92 -8.38 9.46 -11.42
CA PRO A 92 -7.72 9.06 -12.65
C PRO A 92 -6.23 9.48 -12.65
N LEU A 93 -5.34 8.58 -13.09
CA LEU A 93 -3.90 8.79 -13.25
C LEU A 93 -3.66 9.79 -14.39
N ILE A 94 -2.98 10.89 -14.07
CA ILE A 94 -2.35 11.76 -15.07
C ILE A 94 -0.88 11.35 -15.13
N LEU A 95 -0.50 10.64 -16.19
CA LEU A 95 0.91 10.44 -16.51
C LEU A 95 1.54 11.81 -16.79
N HIS A 96 2.52 12.20 -15.97
CA HIS A 96 3.32 13.42 -16.15
C HIS A 96 4.41 13.22 -17.20
#